data_AF-A0A538CH33-F1
#
_entry.id   AF-A0A538CH33-F1
#
_cell.length_a   1.000
_cell.length_b   1.000
_cell.length_c   1.000
_cell.angle_alpha   90.00
_cell.angle_beta   90.00
_cell.angle_gamma   90.00
#
_symmetry.space_group_name_H-M   'P 1'
#
loop_
_entity.id
_entity.type
_entity.pdbx_description
1 polymer ?
#
loop_
_entity_poly.entity_id
_entity_poly.type
_entity_poly.pdbx_seq_one_letter_code
_entity_poly.pdbx_strand_id
1 'polypeptide(L)'
;GLASTMRALAVPVQCDRNDLLDTAGTGGGRTTFNVSTTAALIAAGAGCAVAKHGNRSATGLSGSADVLEALGARIDLNAGAVARCIAQVG
;
A
#
# COMPACT_ATOMS: atom_id res chain seq x y z
N GLY A 1 -4.87 22.42 -0.53
CA GLY A 1 -6.10 21.72 -0.08
C GLY A 1 -5.77 20.69 0.99
N LEU A 2 -6.77 19.93 1.47
CA LEU A 2 -6.58 18.96 2.56
C LEU A 2 -5.52 17.90 2.24
N ALA A 3 -5.62 17.22 1.09
CA ALA A 3 -4.67 16.18 0.67
C ALA A 3 -3.22 16.70 0.54
N SER A 4 -3.03 17.90 -0.02
CA SER A 4 -1.70 18.53 -0.13
C SER A 4 -1.07 18.79 1.24
N THR A 5 -1.89 19.21 2.22
CA THR A 5 -1.44 19.49 3.59
C THR A 5 -1.09 18.20 4.32
N MET A 6 -1.93 17.17 4.20
CA MET A 6 -1.64 15.84 4.75
C MET A 6 -0.34 15.28 4.19
N ARG A 7 -0.11 15.41 2.87
CA ARG A 7 1.12 14.96 2.22
C ARG A 7 2.35 15.74 2.71
N ALA A 8 2.24 17.04 2.97
CA ALA A 8 3.34 17.84 3.49
C ALA A 8 3.73 17.48 4.95
N LEU A 9 2.78 16.93 5.73
CA LEU A 9 3.01 16.50 7.11
C LEU A 9 3.39 15.01 7.23
N ALA A 10 3.19 14.23 6.17
CA ALA A 10 3.54 12.80 6.15
C ALA A 10 5.07 12.60 6.13
N VAL A 11 5.53 11.49 6.69
CA VAL A 11 6.93 11.07 6.56
C VAL A 11 7.21 10.68 5.10
N PRO A 12 8.14 11.34 4.40
CA PRO A 12 8.37 11.08 2.99
C PRO A 12 9.13 9.76 2.78
N VAL A 13 8.68 8.97 1.80
CA VAL A 13 9.43 7.83 1.26
C VAL A 13 10.11 8.31 -0.02
N GLN A 14 11.45 8.35 -0.01
CA GLN A 14 12.23 8.79 -1.17
C GLN A 14 12.45 7.60 -2.12
N CYS A 15 12.01 7.72 -3.37
CA CYS A 15 12.19 6.70 -4.39
C CYS A 15 12.47 7.37 -5.75
N ASP A 16 13.41 6.80 -6.51
CA ASP A 16 13.79 7.33 -7.83
C ASP A 16 12.88 6.85 -8.96
N ARG A 17 11.82 6.10 -8.63
CA ARG A 17 10.85 5.56 -9.58
C ARG A 17 9.72 6.55 -9.83
N ASN A 18 9.36 6.72 -11.11
CA ASN A 18 8.24 7.56 -11.55
C ASN A 18 7.04 6.73 -12.06
N ASP A 19 7.13 5.40 -12.00
CA ASP A 19 6.18 4.42 -12.56
C ASP A 19 5.43 3.63 -11.47
N LEU A 20 5.26 4.22 -10.29
CA LEU A 20 4.60 3.57 -9.15
C LEU A 20 3.08 3.56 -9.30
N LEU A 21 2.49 2.39 -9.06
CA LEU A 21 1.05 2.17 -9.01
C LEU A 21 0.57 2.12 -7.55
N ASP A 22 -0.57 2.76 -7.27
CA ASP A 22 -1.35 2.55 -6.05
C ASP A 22 -2.74 2.04 -6.43
N THR A 23 -3.24 1.08 -5.66
CA THR A 23 -4.58 0.51 -5.81
C THR A 23 -5.46 0.80 -4.59
N ALA A 24 -5.01 1.64 -3.65
CA ALA A 24 -5.75 1.98 -2.43
C ALA A 24 -7.16 2.52 -2.77
N GLY A 25 -8.14 2.02 -2.02
CA GLY A 25 -9.50 2.55 -2.03
C GLY A 25 -9.76 3.37 -0.78
N THR A 26 -10.79 4.21 -0.80
CA THR A 26 -11.19 5.04 0.34
C THR A 26 -11.77 4.24 1.51
N GLY A 27 -12.20 2.99 1.28
CA GLY A 27 -12.95 2.20 2.25
C GLY A 27 -14.41 2.66 2.38
N GLY A 28 -15.15 2.06 3.33
CA GLY A 28 -16.56 2.39 3.62
C GLY A 28 -17.58 1.88 2.59
N GLY A 29 -17.15 1.12 1.59
CA GLY A 29 -18.01 0.46 0.62
C GLY A 29 -18.59 -0.87 1.11
N ARG A 30 -19.19 -1.64 0.19
CA ARG A 30 -19.67 -3.00 0.47
C ARG A 30 -18.50 -3.87 0.96
N THR A 31 -18.78 -4.74 1.93
CA THR A 31 -17.82 -5.75 2.37
C THR A 31 -17.52 -6.71 1.23
N THR A 32 -16.31 -6.64 0.69
CA THR A 32 -15.74 -7.59 -0.28
C THR A 32 -14.54 -8.28 0.36
N PHE A 33 -13.96 -9.26 -0.34
CA PHE A 33 -12.58 -9.65 -0.02
C PHE A 33 -11.62 -8.50 -0.33
N ASN A 34 -10.34 -8.65 0.02
CA ASN A 34 -9.30 -7.62 -0.15
C ASN A 34 -8.90 -7.40 -1.62
N VAL A 35 -9.88 -7.08 -2.48
CA VAL A 35 -9.76 -6.95 -3.94
C VAL A 35 -8.61 -6.03 -4.33
N SER A 36 -8.47 -4.87 -3.69
CA SER A 36 -7.42 -3.92 -4.04
C SER A 36 -6.01 -4.43 -3.71
N THR A 37 -5.86 -5.15 -2.59
CA THR A 37 -4.60 -5.80 -2.22
C THR A 37 -4.28 -6.96 -3.16
N THR A 38 -5.28 -7.77 -3.52
CA THR A 38 -5.12 -8.83 -4.52
C THR A 38 -4.70 -8.25 -5.88
N ALA A 39 -5.34 -7.16 -6.32
CA ALA A 39 -4.98 -6.48 -7.56
C ALA A 39 -3.54 -5.94 -7.54
N ALA A 40 -3.08 -5.39 -6.41
CA ALA A 40 -1.71 -4.95 -6.23
C ALA A 40 -0.70 -6.11 -6.39
N LEU A 41 -0.98 -7.26 -5.77
CA LEU A 41 -0.11 -8.44 -5.90
C LEU A 41 -0.07 -8.99 -7.33
N ILE A 42 -1.22 -8.99 -8.02
CA ILE A 42 -1.28 -9.40 -9.44
C ILE A 42 -0.48 -8.43 -10.33
N ALA A 43 -0.64 -7.12 -10.13
CA ALA A 43 0.10 -6.11 -10.88
C ALA A 43 1.62 -6.22 -10.65
N ALA A 44 2.05 -6.44 -9.41
CA ALA A 44 3.45 -6.70 -9.07
C ALA A 44 3.98 -7.97 -9.76
N GLY A 45 3.20 -9.05 -9.74
CA GLY A 45 3.52 -10.29 -10.46
C GLY A 45 3.58 -10.13 -11.99
N ALA A 46 2.90 -9.13 -12.54
CA ALA A 46 2.96 -8.75 -13.95
C ALA A 46 4.11 -7.76 -14.28
N GLY A 47 4.93 -7.38 -13.30
CA GLY A 47 6.10 -6.51 -13.47
C GLY A 47 5.86 -5.01 -13.22
N CYS A 48 4.67 -4.61 -12.76
CA CYS A 48 4.44 -3.24 -12.32
C CYS A 48 5.11 -2.98 -10.96
N ALA A 49 5.63 -1.78 -10.74
CA ALA A 49 6.05 -1.38 -9.40
C ALA A 49 4.88 -0.82 -8.61
N VAL A 50 4.67 -1.34 -7.40
CA VAL A 50 3.46 -1.08 -6.63
C VAL A 50 3.80 -0.50 -5.26
N ALA A 51 3.46 0.78 -5.08
CA ALA A 51 3.51 1.46 -3.79
C ALA A 51 2.08 1.61 -3.26
N LYS A 52 1.56 0.55 -2.63
CA LYS A 52 0.19 0.54 -2.13
C LYS A 52 0.07 1.22 -0.76
N HIS A 53 -0.80 2.22 -0.65
CA HIS A 53 -1.23 2.72 0.66
C HIS A 53 -2.25 1.78 1.29
N GLY A 54 -2.19 1.59 2.61
CA GLY A 54 -3.03 0.61 3.29
C GLY A 54 -3.11 0.82 4.80
N ASN A 55 -4.15 0.25 5.39
CA ASN A 55 -4.36 0.26 6.83
C ASN A 55 -5.04 -1.06 7.27
N ARG A 56 -5.11 -1.28 8.59
CA ARG A 56 -5.94 -2.34 9.18
C ARG A 56 -7.42 -2.02 9.00
N SER A 57 -8.28 -3.04 9.08
CA SER A 57 -9.72 -2.80 8.93
C SER A 57 -10.27 -1.90 10.04
N ALA A 58 -10.98 -0.83 9.67
CA ALA A 58 -11.70 0.01 10.62
C ALA A 58 -13.17 -0.41 10.79
N THR A 59 -13.76 -1.07 9.78
CA THR A 59 -15.21 -1.34 9.70
C THR A 59 -15.56 -2.72 9.12
N GLY A 60 -14.57 -3.55 8.80
CA GLY A 60 -14.76 -4.86 8.15
C GLY A 60 -13.99 -5.99 8.85
N LEU A 61 -14.01 -7.18 8.25
CA LEU A 61 -13.37 -8.38 8.79
C LEU A 61 -11.84 -8.34 8.68
N SER A 62 -11.29 -7.77 7.60
CA SER A 62 -9.86 -7.60 7.39
C SER A 62 -9.57 -6.42 6.46
N GLY A 63 -8.48 -5.70 6.73
CA GLY A 63 -7.94 -4.66 5.87
C GLY A 63 -6.71 -5.14 5.10
N SER A 64 -6.14 -4.25 4.29
CA SER A 64 -4.95 -4.58 3.49
C SER A 64 -3.75 -4.96 4.35
N ALA A 65 -3.57 -4.28 5.48
CA ALA A 65 -2.49 -4.56 6.41
C ALA A 65 -2.64 -5.95 7.06
N ASP A 66 -3.87 -6.33 7.43
CA ASP A 66 -4.15 -7.63 8.06
C ASP A 66 -3.88 -8.79 7.09
N VAL A 67 -4.20 -8.63 5.80
CA VAL A 67 -3.87 -9.63 4.77
C VAL A 67 -2.37 -9.75 4.56
N LEU A 68 -1.65 -8.63 4.44
CA LEU A 68 -0.20 -8.66 4.23
C LEU A 68 0.52 -9.31 5.41
N GLU A 69 0.11 -9.00 6.64
CA GLU A 69 0.65 -9.60 7.85
C GLU A 69 0.36 -11.11 7.93
N ALA A 70 -0.87 -11.54 7.58
CA ALA A 70 -1.22 -12.96 7.50
C ALA A 70 -0.42 -13.74 6.43
N LEU A 71 0.02 -13.06 5.37
CA LEU A 71 0.93 -13.60 4.36
C LEU A 71 2.42 -13.56 4.78
N GLY A 72 2.73 -13.07 5.99
CA GLY A 72 4.08 -13.01 6.54
C GLY A 72 4.87 -11.75 6.17
N ALA A 73 4.24 -10.76 5.53
CA ALA A 73 4.90 -9.49 5.25
C ALA A 73 5.00 -8.63 6.51
N ARG A 74 6.11 -7.90 6.63
CA ARG A 74 6.29 -6.90 7.69
C ARG A 74 5.66 -5.58 7.25
N ILE A 75 4.65 -5.10 7.96
CA ILE A 75 3.83 -3.93 7.57
C ILE A 75 4.23 -2.63 8.29
N ASP A 76 5.07 -2.71 9.32
CA ASP A 76 5.52 -1.61 10.18
C ASP A 76 6.93 -1.12 9.80
N LEU A 77 7.23 -1.13 8.50
CA LEU A 77 8.51 -0.66 7.98
C LEU A 77 8.63 0.86 8.08
N ASN A 78 9.83 1.34 8.43
CA ASN A 78 10.15 2.77 8.31
C ASN A 78 10.32 3.18 6.83
N ALA A 79 10.27 4.49 6.57
CA ALA A 79 10.32 5.04 5.22
C ALA A 79 11.54 4.56 4.40
N GLY A 80 12.72 4.46 5.01
CA GLY A 80 13.92 3.98 4.33
C GLY A 80 13.84 2.49 3.94
N ALA A 81 13.20 1.66 4.76
CA ALA A 81 12.96 0.25 4.44
C ALA A 81 11.91 0.08 3.34
N VAL A 82 10.84 0.87 3.37
CA VAL A 82 9.83 0.90 2.30
C VAL A 82 10.47 1.30 0.96
N ALA A 83 11.30 2.34 0.96
CA ALA A 83 12.04 2.78 -0.23
C ALA A 83 12.92 1.65 -0.82
N ARG A 84 13.61 0.90 0.05
CA ARG A 84 14.39 -0.27 -0.40
C ARG A 84 13.52 -1.38 -0.97
N CYS A 85 12.36 -1.67 -0.37
CA CYS A 85 11.41 -2.64 -0.93
C CYS A 85 10.99 -2.23 -2.34
N ILE A 86 10.56 -0.97 -2.53
CA ILE A 86 10.17 -0.45 -3.85
C ILE A 86 11.32 -0.59 -4.87
N ALA A 87 12.56 -0.26 -4.47
CA ALA A 87 13.71 -0.36 -5.35
C ALA A 87 14.05 -1.82 -5.73
N GLN A 88 13.84 -2.78 -4.83
CA GLN A 88 14.26 -4.17 -5.01
C GLN A 88 13.19 -5.07 -5.63
N VAL A 89 11.93 -4.87 -5.25
CA VAL A 89 10.82 -5.77 -5.64
C VAL A 89 9.70 -5.10 -6.43
N GLY A 90 9.76 -3.78 -6.61
CA GLY A 90 8.77 -3.01 -7.36
C GLY A 90 7.65 -2.47 -6.51
#